data_AF-A0A315R674-F1
#
_entry.id   AF-A0A315R674-F1
#
_cell.length_a   1.000
_cell.length_b   1.000
_cell.length_c   1.000
_cell.angle_alpha   90.00
_cell.angle_beta   90.00
_cell.angle_gamma   90.00
#
_symmetry.space_group_name_H-M   'P 1'
#
loop_
_entity.id
_entity.type
_entity.pdbx_description
1 polymer ?
#
loop_
_entity_poly.entity_id
_entity_poly.type
_entity_poly.pdbx_seq_one_letter_code
_entity_poly.pdbx_strand_id
1 'polypeptide(L)'
;MKGKCKICGNEYTQSGMSRHLKSCLNKNYEKIIDKDQSQKSLYYHIYVKGTYRSDYWLQLQVKADTKLSDLDSFLRDIWLECCNHLSEFEINEQRFTSREFNMSNKIKDVLREKCKFLYTYDFGSYTKLDLNVVNVFKAEEREEKISVLARNNPPKIKCNHCDNLAEFICPDCVYKGVGWYCSDCLDKHEENDFFRTSDNLLPVVNSPRVGVCAYTGS
;
A
#
# COMPACT_ATOMS: atom_id res chain seq x y z
N MET A 1 10.44 10.06 -1.47
CA MET A 1 9.05 10.50 -1.76
C MET A 1 8.41 11.24 -0.56
N LYS A 2 7.54 12.23 -0.81
CA LYS A 2 6.69 12.87 0.23
C LYS A 2 5.28 12.29 0.21
N GLY A 3 4.50 12.49 1.27
CA GLY A 3 3.08 12.16 1.33
C GLY A 3 2.34 13.04 2.32
N LYS A 4 1.01 13.09 2.16
CA LYS A 4 0.11 13.92 2.98
C LYS A 4 -0.37 13.16 4.22
N CYS A 5 -0.31 13.79 5.38
CA CYS A 5 -0.93 13.32 6.60
C CYS A 5 -2.44 13.56 6.53
N LYS A 6 -3.26 12.52 6.63
CA LYS A 6 -4.72 12.65 6.56
C LYS A 6 -5.34 13.30 7.80
N ILE A 7 -4.58 13.43 8.89
CA ILE A 7 -5.05 14.04 10.14
C ILE A 7 -4.92 15.56 10.12
N CYS A 8 -3.72 16.07 9.81
CA CYS A 8 -3.44 17.52 9.87
C CYS A 8 -3.29 18.18 8.50
N GLY A 9 -3.30 17.41 7.40
CA GLY A 9 -3.17 17.90 6.04
C GLY A 9 -1.76 18.25 5.58
N ASN A 10 -0.76 18.29 6.48
CA ASN A 10 0.62 18.63 6.14
C ASN A 10 1.36 17.50 5.41
N GLU A 11 2.36 17.85 4.60
CA GLU A 11 3.22 16.90 3.88
C GLU A 11 4.54 16.62 4.57
N TYR A 12 4.99 15.36 4.53
CA TYR A 12 6.27 14.93 5.09
C TYR A 12 6.97 13.95 4.17
N THR A 13 8.29 13.84 4.30
CA THR A 13 9.05 12.73 3.72
C THR A 13 8.63 11.41 4.35
N GLN A 14 8.89 10.29 3.69
CA GLN A 14 8.66 8.94 4.21
C GLN A 14 9.16 8.74 5.66
N SER A 15 10.43 9.06 5.93
CA SER A 15 11.01 8.95 7.28
C SER A 15 10.45 9.98 8.26
N GLY A 16 10.10 11.17 7.78
CA GLY A 16 9.47 12.23 8.57
C GLY A 16 8.04 11.89 8.99
N MET A 17 7.29 11.20 8.13
CA MET A 17 5.86 10.90 8.34
C MET A 17 5.63 10.02 9.56
N SER A 18 6.42 8.94 9.75
CA SER A 18 6.24 8.07 10.92
C SER A 18 6.53 8.81 12.23
N ARG A 19 7.56 9.67 12.25
CA ARG A 19 7.89 10.51 13.43
C ARG A 19 6.79 11.54 13.69
N HIS A 20 6.33 12.21 12.64
CA HIS A 20 5.24 13.17 12.71
C HIS A 20 3.98 12.53 13.29
N LEU A 21 3.55 11.39 12.72
CA LEU A 21 2.33 10.70 13.10
C LEU A 21 2.34 10.35 14.59
N LYS A 22 3.43 9.85 15.17
CA LYS A 22 3.49 9.59 16.64
C LYS A 22 2.99 10.76 17.49
N SER A 23 3.35 12.00 17.13
CA SER A 23 2.89 13.21 17.83
C SER A 23 1.53 13.72 17.33
N CYS A 24 1.26 13.64 16.03
CA CYS A 24 0.05 14.14 15.40
C CYS A 24 -1.18 13.37 15.86
N LEU A 25 -1.03 12.05 15.96
CA LEU A 25 -1.96 11.12 16.57
C LEU A 25 -2.36 11.63 17.96
N ASN A 26 -1.43 11.69 18.90
CA ASN A 26 -1.73 12.09 20.29
C ASN A 26 -2.41 13.45 20.40
N LYS A 27 -2.07 14.42 19.54
CA LYS A 27 -2.63 15.78 19.59
C LYS A 27 -4.03 15.92 18.95
N ASN A 28 -4.38 15.06 18.01
CA ASN A 28 -5.59 15.22 17.20
C ASN A 28 -6.60 14.08 17.38
N TYR A 29 -6.24 12.96 18.00
CA TYR A 29 -7.16 11.83 18.18
C TYR A 29 -8.47 12.22 18.86
N GLU A 30 -8.41 13.02 19.93
CA GLU A 30 -9.58 13.53 20.68
C GLU A 30 -10.50 14.44 19.85
N LYS A 31 -10.03 14.98 18.72
CA LYS A 31 -10.82 15.84 17.83
C LYS A 31 -11.46 15.08 16.67
N ILE A 32 -10.88 13.94 16.28
CA ILE A 32 -11.32 13.17 15.11
C ILE A 32 -12.51 12.27 15.47
N ILE A 33 -12.65 11.90 16.74
CA ILE A 33 -13.70 11.03 17.23
C ILE A 33 -14.70 11.97 17.92
N ASP A 34 -15.89 12.14 17.35
CA ASP A 34 -16.92 12.99 17.94
C ASP A 34 -17.35 12.43 19.30
N LYS A 35 -17.65 13.35 20.24
CA LYS A 35 -17.94 13.07 21.64
C LYS A 35 -19.17 12.16 21.83
N ASP A 36 -18.99 10.85 21.81
CA ASP A 36 -19.63 9.92 22.75
C ASP A 36 -19.00 8.51 22.71
N GLN A 37 -19.01 7.83 23.86
CA GLN A 37 -18.51 6.45 24.13
C GLN A 37 -17.02 6.29 24.46
N SER A 38 -16.67 6.63 25.71
CA SER A 38 -15.32 6.57 26.27
C SER A 38 -14.79 5.16 26.59
N GLN A 39 -14.72 4.27 25.60
CA GLN A 39 -13.87 3.07 25.70
C GLN A 39 -12.57 3.29 24.92
N LYS A 40 -11.43 3.27 25.62
CA LYS A 40 -10.13 3.33 24.96
C LYS A 40 -9.79 1.97 24.36
N SER A 41 -9.61 1.94 23.05
CA SER A 41 -9.16 0.78 22.30
C SER A 41 -7.69 0.86 21.91
N LEU A 42 -7.08 -0.30 21.76
CA LEU A 42 -5.68 -0.44 21.37
C LEU A 42 -5.58 -0.43 19.84
N TYR A 43 -4.65 0.34 19.30
CA TYR A 43 -4.41 0.48 17.87
C TYR A 43 -2.92 0.31 17.55
N TYR A 44 -2.67 -0.21 16.35
CA TYR A 44 -1.37 -0.43 15.76
C TYR A 44 -1.16 0.55 14.62
N HIS A 45 -0.06 1.31 14.68
CA HIS A 45 0.40 2.11 13.57
C HIS A 45 1.34 1.25 12.72
N ILE A 46 0.89 0.85 11.54
CA ILE A 46 1.64 -0.03 10.64
C ILE A 46 2.13 0.76 9.45
N TYR A 47 3.44 0.80 9.27
CA TYR A 47 4.09 1.31 8.08
C TYR A 47 4.17 0.19 7.03
N VAL A 48 3.81 0.49 5.78
CA VAL A 48 3.78 -0.46 4.66
C VAL A 48 4.51 0.16 3.47
N LYS A 49 5.40 -0.59 2.80
CA LYS A 49 6.04 -0.16 1.54
C LYS A 49 6.22 -1.32 0.58
N GLY A 50 6.32 -1.03 -0.71
CA GLY A 50 6.79 -2.03 -1.68
C GLY A 50 8.23 -2.43 -1.40
N THR A 51 8.50 -3.74 -1.31
CA THR A 51 9.85 -4.28 -1.06
C THR A 51 10.82 -3.87 -2.17
N TYR A 52 10.41 -4.02 -3.43
CA TYR A 52 11.22 -3.68 -4.61
C TYR A 52 10.87 -2.30 -5.20
N ARG A 53 9.81 -1.66 -4.72
CA ARG A 53 9.35 -0.34 -5.17
C ARG A 53 9.07 0.57 -3.98
N SER A 54 10.14 0.90 -3.26
CA SER A 54 10.07 1.58 -1.95
C SER A 54 9.52 3.02 -1.99
N ASP A 55 9.41 3.62 -3.18
CA ASP A 55 8.75 4.91 -3.38
C ASP A 55 7.25 4.87 -3.12
N TYR A 56 6.64 3.68 -3.23
CA TYR A 56 5.26 3.42 -2.85
C TYR A 56 5.20 3.00 -1.38
N TRP A 57 4.52 3.81 -0.57
CA TRP A 57 4.34 3.55 0.85
C TRP A 57 3.04 4.16 1.38
N LEU A 58 2.52 3.55 2.43
CA LEU A 58 1.38 4.02 3.17
C LEU A 58 1.55 3.73 4.67
N GLN A 59 0.83 4.45 5.51
CA GLN A 59 0.81 4.23 6.96
C GLN A 59 -0.63 4.02 7.38
N LEU A 60 -0.88 2.94 8.11
CA LEU A 60 -2.19 2.50 8.53
C LEU A 60 -2.34 2.64 10.04
N GLN A 61 -3.55 2.92 10.47
CA GLN A 61 -4.02 2.62 11.81
C GLN A 61 -4.86 1.35 11.73
N VAL A 62 -4.58 0.38 12.60
CA VAL A 62 -5.27 -0.91 12.65
C VAL A 62 -5.71 -1.20 14.09
N LYS A 63 -6.99 -1.46 14.31
CA LYS A 63 -7.52 -1.82 15.63
C LYS A 63 -6.97 -3.18 16.06
N ALA A 64 -6.64 -3.31 17.34
CA ALA A 64 -5.97 -4.49 17.91
C ALA A 64 -6.73 -5.81 17.70
N ASP A 65 -8.06 -5.80 17.66
CA ASP A 65 -8.92 -6.97 17.48
C ASP A 65 -9.28 -7.29 16.02
N THR A 66 -8.76 -6.50 15.06
CA THR A 66 -8.85 -6.75 13.61
C THR A 66 -8.19 -8.08 13.27
N LYS A 67 -8.76 -8.87 12.36
CA LYS A 67 -8.15 -10.12 11.88
C LYS A 67 -7.08 -9.85 10.81
N LEU A 68 -6.13 -10.76 10.64
CA LEU A 68 -5.21 -10.69 9.50
C LEU A 68 -5.95 -10.72 8.15
N SER A 69 -7.06 -11.47 8.05
CA SER A 69 -7.91 -11.49 6.86
C SER A 69 -8.51 -10.12 6.51
N ASP A 70 -8.84 -9.32 7.52
CA ASP A 70 -9.38 -7.97 7.32
C ASP A 70 -8.26 -7.04 6.82
N LEU A 71 -7.03 -7.19 7.34
CA LEU A 71 -5.86 -6.44 6.84
C LEU A 71 -5.45 -6.85 5.43
N ASP A 72 -5.52 -8.15 5.10
CA ASP A 72 -5.31 -8.67 3.75
C ASP A 72 -6.28 -8.01 2.76
N SER A 73 -7.58 -8.12 3.07
CA SER A 73 -8.66 -7.58 2.23
C SER A 73 -8.46 -6.08 2.05
N PHE A 74 -8.18 -5.34 3.14
CA PHE A 74 -7.95 -3.90 3.07
C PHE A 74 -6.77 -3.52 2.18
N LEU A 75 -5.62 -4.21 2.29
CA LEU A 75 -4.45 -3.94 1.43
C LEU A 75 -4.75 -4.23 -0.04
N ARG A 76 -5.48 -5.31 -0.31
CA ARG A 76 -5.90 -5.72 -1.64
C ARG A 76 -6.83 -4.67 -2.23
N ASP A 77 -7.88 -4.32 -1.51
CA ASP A 77 -8.90 -3.36 -1.94
C ASP A 77 -8.31 -2.00 -2.33
N ILE A 78 -7.36 -1.47 -1.55
CA ILE A 78 -6.84 -0.11 -1.78
C ILE A 78 -5.56 -0.05 -2.64
N TRP A 79 -4.90 -1.19 -2.90
CA TRP A 79 -3.54 -1.17 -3.45
C TRP A 79 -3.11 -2.32 -4.35
N LEU A 80 -3.76 -3.49 -4.36
CA LEU A 80 -3.17 -4.68 -5.00
C LEU A 80 -4.15 -5.53 -5.81
N GLU A 81 -5.45 -5.50 -5.52
CA GLU A 81 -6.39 -6.46 -6.10
C GLU A 81 -6.57 -6.29 -7.60
N CYS A 82 -6.58 -7.40 -8.34
CA CYS A 82 -6.85 -7.42 -9.78
C CYS A 82 -7.62 -8.66 -10.25
N CYS A 83 -7.39 -9.84 -9.65
CA CYS A 83 -7.89 -11.13 -10.14
C CYS A 83 -8.13 -12.19 -9.04
N ASN A 84 -8.32 -11.76 -7.80
CA ASN A 84 -8.52 -12.55 -6.60
C ASN A 84 -7.41 -13.59 -6.36
N HIS A 85 -6.15 -13.17 -6.46
CA HIS A 85 -5.02 -14.07 -6.23
C HIS A 85 -4.82 -14.40 -4.74
N LEU A 86 -4.00 -15.42 -4.49
CA LEU A 86 -3.60 -15.79 -3.13
C LEU A 86 -2.64 -14.77 -2.53
N SER A 87 -2.65 -14.69 -1.20
CA SER A 87 -1.80 -13.81 -0.41
C SER A 87 -1.30 -14.49 0.84
N GLU A 88 -0.23 -13.95 1.42
CA GLU A 88 0.42 -14.49 2.61
C GLU A 88 1.07 -13.38 3.43
N PHE A 89 0.91 -13.43 4.76
CA PHE A 89 1.78 -12.75 5.71
C PHE A 89 2.84 -13.70 6.24
N GLU A 90 4.09 -13.24 6.36
CA GLU A 90 5.15 -13.92 7.10
C GLU A 90 5.51 -13.10 8.33
N ILE A 91 5.14 -13.60 9.52
CA ILE A 91 5.30 -12.93 10.81
C ILE A 91 6.03 -13.87 11.76
N ASN A 92 7.23 -13.48 12.24
CA ASN A 92 8.07 -14.30 13.11
C ASN A 92 8.23 -15.75 12.61
N GLU A 93 8.59 -15.90 11.32
CA GLU A 93 8.77 -17.20 10.63
C GLU A 93 7.49 -18.04 10.46
N GLN A 94 6.33 -17.56 10.94
CA GLN A 94 5.03 -18.18 10.71
C GLN A 94 4.36 -17.58 9.48
N ARG A 95 3.74 -18.45 8.66
CA ARG A 95 2.99 -18.06 7.46
C ARG A 95 1.50 -18.09 7.73
N PHE A 96 0.81 -17.04 7.28
CA PHE A 96 -0.65 -16.90 7.34
C PHE A 96 -1.13 -16.66 5.93
N THR A 97 -1.85 -17.62 5.33
CA THR A 97 -2.18 -17.61 3.91
C THR A 97 -3.68 -17.44 3.69
N SER A 98 -4.08 -16.81 2.59
CA SER A 98 -5.51 -16.61 2.28
C SER A 98 -6.21 -17.91 1.86
N ARG A 99 -5.44 -18.96 1.56
CA ARG A 99 -5.95 -20.31 1.28
C ARG A 99 -6.26 -21.09 2.56
N GLU A 100 -5.53 -20.81 3.63
CA GLU A 100 -5.66 -21.52 4.91
C GLU A 100 -6.55 -20.71 5.88
N PHE A 101 -7.23 -21.39 6.80
CA PHE A 101 -8.07 -20.71 7.81
C PHE A 101 -7.26 -20.01 8.92
N ASN A 102 -5.96 -19.78 8.71
CA ASN A 102 -5.04 -19.20 9.71
C ASN A 102 -4.99 -17.66 9.69
N MET A 103 -5.57 -16.97 8.70
CA MET A 103 -5.73 -15.50 8.76
C MET A 103 -6.82 -15.02 9.75
N SER A 104 -7.39 -15.93 10.54
CA SER A 104 -8.40 -15.62 11.57
C SER A 104 -7.79 -15.03 12.86
N ASN A 105 -6.47 -15.10 13.03
CA ASN A 105 -5.75 -14.49 14.15
C ASN A 105 -5.93 -12.98 14.19
N LYS A 106 -6.08 -12.41 15.39
CA LYS A 106 -6.16 -10.97 15.58
C LYS A 106 -4.78 -10.33 15.56
N ILE A 107 -4.70 -9.10 15.09
CA ILE A 107 -3.48 -8.29 15.01
C ILE A 107 -2.72 -8.27 16.34
N LYS A 108 -3.43 -8.07 17.46
CA LYS A 108 -2.81 -8.04 18.79
C LYS A 108 -2.18 -9.35 19.24
N ASP A 109 -2.62 -10.48 18.69
CA ASP A 109 -2.15 -11.79 19.12
C ASP A 109 -0.78 -12.07 18.46
N VAL A 110 -0.61 -11.66 17.21
CA VAL A 110 0.57 -11.97 16.38
C VAL A 110 1.56 -10.81 16.20
N LEU A 111 1.13 -9.56 16.35
CA LEU A 111 1.99 -8.37 16.20
C LEU A 111 2.35 -7.72 17.54
N ARG A 112 3.57 -7.18 17.60
CA ARG A 112 4.10 -6.37 18.71
C ARG A 112 4.73 -5.09 18.17
N GLU A 113 4.93 -4.08 19.01
CA GLU A 113 5.63 -2.87 18.60
C GLU A 113 7.03 -3.20 18.05
N LYS A 114 7.48 -2.51 17.00
CA LYS A 114 8.74 -2.72 16.27
C LYS A 114 8.84 -4.06 15.52
N CYS A 115 7.77 -4.86 15.50
CA CYS A 115 7.71 -6.06 14.69
C CYS A 115 7.77 -5.69 13.20
N LYS A 116 8.70 -6.31 12.49
CA LYS A 116 8.79 -6.28 11.03
C LYS A 116 8.27 -7.61 10.49
N PHE A 117 7.51 -7.54 9.42
CA PHE A 117 6.90 -8.70 8.80
C PHE A 117 6.70 -8.44 7.30
N LEU A 118 6.49 -9.52 6.54
CA LEU A 118 6.33 -9.45 5.10
C LEU A 118 4.89 -9.76 4.71
N TYR A 119 4.50 -9.24 3.55
CA TYR A 119 3.28 -9.62 2.88
C TYR A 119 3.57 -9.88 1.40
N THR A 120 3.01 -10.96 0.86
CA THR A 120 3.08 -11.29 -0.55
C THR A 120 1.66 -11.42 -1.09
N TYR A 121 1.37 -10.74 -2.20
CA TYR A 121 0.15 -10.94 -2.99
C TYR A 121 0.53 -11.47 -4.36
N ASP A 122 -0.20 -12.49 -4.83
CA ASP A 122 -0.02 -13.22 -6.08
C ASP A 122 1.32 -13.97 -6.17
N PHE A 123 1.33 -15.30 -6.05
CA PHE A 123 2.60 -16.05 -6.13
C PHE A 123 3.18 -16.18 -7.55
N GLY A 124 2.41 -15.85 -8.59
CA GLY A 124 2.88 -15.86 -9.98
C GLY A 124 3.59 -14.56 -10.36
N SER A 125 2.93 -13.41 -10.14
CA SER A 125 3.47 -12.07 -10.43
C SER A 125 3.59 -11.21 -9.16
N TYR A 126 4.30 -11.75 -8.19
CA TYR A 126 4.29 -11.27 -6.82
C TYR A 126 4.49 -9.78 -6.64
N THR A 127 3.64 -9.20 -5.79
CA THR A 127 3.87 -7.91 -5.17
C THR A 127 4.22 -8.16 -3.71
N LYS A 128 5.48 -7.93 -3.35
CA LYS A 128 5.98 -8.05 -1.97
C LYS A 128 5.98 -6.69 -1.27
N LEU A 129 5.48 -6.68 -0.04
CA LEU A 129 5.46 -5.52 0.83
C LEU A 129 6.27 -5.80 2.11
N ASP A 130 7.05 -4.80 2.54
CA ASP A 130 7.65 -4.78 3.86
C ASP A 130 6.72 -4.00 4.81
N LEU A 131 6.34 -4.63 5.92
CA LEU A 131 5.51 -4.04 6.95
C LEU A 131 6.27 -3.89 8.27
N ASN A 132 5.97 -2.84 9.02
CA ASN A 132 6.56 -2.58 10.32
C ASN A 132 5.58 -1.89 11.27
N VAL A 133 5.43 -2.42 12.49
CA VAL A 133 4.66 -1.77 13.55
C VAL A 133 5.50 -0.65 14.15
N VAL A 134 5.25 0.59 13.76
CA VAL A 134 6.06 1.75 14.17
C VAL A 134 5.62 2.39 15.49
N ASN A 135 4.39 2.11 15.92
CA ASN A 135 3.83 2.57 17.20
C ASN A 135 2.65 1.68 17.61
N VAL A 136 2.43 1.52 18.91
CA VAL A 136 1.20 0.95 19.47
C VAL A 136 0.66 1.95 20.49
N PHE A 137 -0.62 2.27 20.41
CA PHE A 137 -1.21 3.34 21.22
C PHE A 137 -2.66 3.06 21.55
N LYS A 138 -3.18 3.74 22.58
CA LYS A 138 -4.61 3.72 22.91
C LYS A 138 -5.27 4.99 22.38
N ALA A 139 -6.43 4.86 21.77
CA ALA A 139 -7.29 5.97 21.35
C ALA A 139 -8.74 5.61 21.66
N GLU A 140 -9.67 6.55 21.55
CA GLU A 140 -11.10 6.22 21.65
C GLU A 140 -11.51 5.27 20.51
N GLU A 141 -12.55 4.50 20.76
CA GLU A 141 -13.12 3.55 19.80
C GLU A 141 -13.55 4.30 18.52
N ARG A 142 -13.39 3.62 17.38
CA ARG A 142 -13.74 4.16 16.05
C ARG A 142 -14.54 3.13 15.29
N GLU A 143 -15.42 3.61 14.43
CA GLU A 143 -16.18 2.77 13.51
C GLU A 143 -15.25 1.96 12.58
N GLU A 144 -14.27 2.63 11.97
CA GLU A 144 -13.29 1.97 11.10
C GLU A 144 -12.25 1.17 11.90
N LYS A 145 -12.16 -0.13 11.61
CA LYS A 145 -11.11 -1.02 12.14
C LYS A 145 -9.74 -0.71 11.55
N ILE A 146 -9.70 -0.33 10.27
CA ILE A 146 -8.47 0.01 9.55
C ILE A 146 -8.68 1.32 8.81
N SER A 147 -7.74 2.25 8.94
CA SER A 147 -7.76 3.52 8.21
C SER A 147 -6.37 3.90 7.71
N VAL A 148 -6.32 4.61 6.59
CA VAL A 148 -5.07 5.17 6.07
C VAL A 148 -4.76 6.47 6.82
N LEU A 149 -3.61 6.54 7.50
CA LEU A 149 -3.08 7.74 8.13
C LEU A 149 -2.33 8.64 7.14
N ALA A 150 -1.61 8.02 6.21
CA ALA A 150 -0.86 8.71 5.17
C ALA A 150 -0.58 7.77 3.99
N ARG A 151 -0.42 8.33 2.79
CA ARG A 151 0.06 7.66 1.59
C ARG A 151 1.02 8.60 0.86
N ASN A 152 2.04 8.05 0.21
CA ASN A 152 2.94 8.85 -0.62
C ASN A 152 2.18 9.53 -1.76
N ASN A 153 2.68 10.66 -2.22
CA ASN A 153 2.25 11.24 -3.49
C ASN A 153 2.66 10.30 -4.63
N PRO A 154 1.84 10.17 -5.69
CA PRO A 154 2.18 9.35 -6.85
C PRO A 154 3.60 9.66 -7.34
N PRO A 155 4.47 8.65 -7.52
CA PRO A 155 5.79 8.88 -8.06
C PRO A 155 5.72 9.51 -9.45
N LYS A 156 6.57 10.51 -9.71
CA LYS A 156 6.69 11.15 -11.01
C LYS A 156 7.59 10.30 -11.91
N ILE A 157 6.97 9.49 -12.74
CA ILE A 157 7.68 8.59 -13.66
C ILE A 157 7.75 9.28 -15.02
N LYS A 158 8.94 9.36 -15.61
CA LYS A 158 9.11 9.95 -16.95
C LYS A 158 8.75 8.95 -18.04
N CYS A 159 8.24 9.45 -19.16
CA CYS A 159 8.14 8.68 -20.39
C CYS A 159 9.54 8.21 -20.84
N ASN A 160 9.63 7.02 -21.42
CA ASN A 160 10.89 6.51 -21.96
C ASN A 160 11.37 7.22 -23.24
N HIS A 161 10.50 8.03 -23.89
CA HIS A 161 10.79 8.63 -25.20
C HIS A 161 10.81 10.18 -25.20
N CYS A 162 10.44 10.82 -24.09
CA CYS A 162 10.43 12.27 -23.94
C CYS A 162 10.48 12.67 -22.45
N ASP A 163 10.43 13.97 -22.14
CA ASP A 163 10.48 14.48 -20.77
C ASP A 163 9.12 14.59 -20.06
N ASN A 164 8.01 14.28 -20.75
CA ASN A 164 6.68 14.25 -20.15
C ASN A 164 6.55 13.13 -19.10
N LEU A 165 5.57 13.26 -18.21
CA LEU A 165 5.25 12.20 -17.26
C LEU A 165 4.55 11.05 -17.99
N ALA A 166 4.87 9.82 -17.58
CA ALA A 166 4.19 8.65 -18.05
C ALA A 166 2.79 8.58 -17.45
N GLU A 167 1.82 8.32 -18.32
CA GLU A 167 0.42 8.09 -18.00
C GLU A 167 0.06 6.60 -18.16
N PHE A 168 0.86 5.89 -18.96
CA PHE A 168 0.66 4.49 -19.30
C PHE A 168 1.91 3.66 -19.06
N ILE A 169 1.71 2.37 -18.79
CA ILE A 169 2.74 1.36 -18.66
C ILE A 169 2.36 0.09 -19.43
N CYS A 170 3.30 -0.44 -20.21
CA CYS A 170 3.14 -1.74 -20.84
C CYS A 170 3.55 -2.86 -19.86
N PRO A 171 2.63 -3.78 -19.50
CA PRO A 171 2.90 -4.84 -18.52
C PRO A 171 3.97 -5.82 -18.98
N ASP A 172 4.21 -5.92 -20.29
CA ASP A 172 5.24 -6.82 -20.82
C ASP A 172 6.61 -6.13 -21.03
N CYS A 173 6.64 -4.81 -21.21
CA CYS A 173 7.88 -4.03 -21.39
C CYS A 173 8.54 -3.73 -20.05
N VAL A 174 7.75 -3.58 -18.97
CA VAL A 174 8.25 -3.21 -17.64
C VAL A 174 9.33 -4.18 -17.12
N TYR A 175 9.23 -5.47 -17.45
CA TYR A 175 10.22 -6.48 -17.08
C TYR A 175 11.60 -6.28 -17.74
N LYS A 176 11.68 -5.50 -18.83
CA LYS A 176 12.92 -5.09 -19.50
C LYS A 176 13.44 -3.74 -18.99
N GLY A 177 12.80 -3.13 -17.98
CA GLY A 177 13.18 -1.82 -17.44
C GLY A 177 12.69 -0.62 -18.26
N VAL A 178 11.81 -0.84 -19.25
CA VAL A 178 11.22 0.18 -20.13
C VAL A 178 9.70 0.05 -20.12
N GLY A 179 9.00 0.78 -20.99
CA GLY A 179 7.56 0.61 -21.19
C GLY A 179 6.69 1.65 -20.51
N TRP A 180 7.24 2.80 -20.13
CA TRP A 180 6.52 3.95 -19.59
C TRP A 180 6.26 4.96 -20.70
N TYR A 181 5.01 5.30 -20.94
CA TYR A 181 4.58 6.15 -22.05
C TYR A 181 3.71 7.31 -21.57
N CYS A 182 3.93 8.49 -22.13
CA CYS A 182 2.95 9.56 -22.11
C CYS A 182 1.99 9.39 -23.30
N SER A 183 0.86 10.10 -23.26
CA SER A 183 -0.13 10.07 -24.34
C SER A 183 0.44 10.40 -25.73
N ASP A 184 1.46 11.27 -25.80
CA ASP A 184 2.07 11.72 -27.07
C ASP A 184 3.08 10.73 -27.67
N CYS A 185 3.41 9.64 -26.98
CA CYS A 185 4.43 8.68 -27.39
C CYS A 185 3.92 7.23 -27.46
N LEU A 186 2.59 7.05 -27.51
CA LEU A 186 1.96 5.72 -27.57
C LEU A 186 2.25 5.00 -28.89
N ASP A 187 2.36 5.74 -29.98
CA ASP A 187 2.75 5.27 -31.32
C ASP A 187 4.11 4.54 -31.31
N LYS A 188 5.08 5.05 -30.54
CA LYS A 188 6.43 4.46 -30.41
C LYS A 188 6.44 3.09 -29.76
N HIS A 189 5.36 2.67 -29.10
CA HIS A 189 5.24 1.32 -28.56
C HIS A 189 5.09 0.28 -29.68
N GLU A 190 4.26 0.57 -30.69
CA GLU A 190 3.87 -0.37 -31.75
C GLU A 190 4.98 -0.58 -32.78
N GLU A 191 5.84 0.43 -32.99
CA GLU A 191 7.00 0.33 -33.88
C GLU A 191 8.06 -0.68 -33.41
N ASN A 192 8.09 -1.00 -32.11
CA ASN A 192 9.16 -1.77 -31.48
C ASN A 192 8.82 -3.25 -31.21
N ASP A 193 7.57 -3.69 -31.35
CA ASP A 193 7.17 -5.09 -31.12
C ASP A 193 5.82 -5.42 -31.79
N PHE A 194 5.85 -6.14 -32.92
CA PHE A 194 4.68 -6.43 -33.79
C PHE A 194 3.53 -7.20 -33.10
N PHE A 195 3.78 -7.73 -31.90
CA PHE A 195 2.79 -8.45 -31.09
C PHE A 195 2.23 -7.62 -29.92
N ARG A 196 2.63 -6.36 -29.77
CA ARG A 196 2.23 -5.51 -28.65
C ARG A 196 1.45 -4.29 -29.15
N THR A 197 0.13 -4.35 -29.03
CA THR A 197 -0.74 -3.20 -29.32
C THR A 197 -0.77 -2.24 -28.13
N SER A 198 -1.02 -0.96 -28.42
CA SER A 198 -1.28 0.06 -27.39
C SER A 198 -2.52 -0.23 -26.53
N ASP A 199 -3.42 -1.11 -26.97
CA ASP A 199 -4.62 -1.54 -26.23
C ASP A 199 -4.32 -2.27 -24.92
N ASN A 200 -3.11 -2.82 -24.75
CA ASN A 200 -2.70 -3.56 -23.55
C ASN A 200 -1.98 -2.69 -22.52
N LEU A 201 -1.96 -1.37 -22.71
CA LEU A 201 -1.35 -0.44 -21.79
C LEU A 201 -2.23 -0.24 -20.55
N LEU A 202 -1.59 -0.24 -19.38
CA LEU A 202 -2.24 -0.01 -18.10
C LEU A 202 -1.97 1.43 -17.64
N PRO A 203 -2.88 2.05 -16.88
CA PRO A 203 -2.64 3.37 -16.33
C PRO A 203 -1.53 3.35 -15.28
N VAL A 204 -0.76 4.43 -15.23
CA VAL A 204 0.20 4.65 -14.14
C VAL A 204 -0.56 5.02 -12.86
N VAL A 205 -0.49 4.12 -11.88
CA VAL A 205 -1.22 4.24 -10.60
C VAL A 205 -0.28 4.31 -9.41
N ASN A 206 -0.76 4.86 -8.31
CA ASN A 206 0.05 5.03 -7.10
C ASN A 206 0.18 3.73 -6.28
N SER A 207 0.64 2.64 -6.89
CA SER A 207 0.75 1.31 -6.27
C SER A 207 2.04 0.59 -6.63
N PRO A 208 2.61 -0.22 -5.73
CA PRO A 208 3.73 -1.09 -6.06
C PRO A 208 3.38 -2.16 -7.11
N ARG A 209 2.09 -2.43 -7.39
CA ARG A 209 1.62 -3.35 -8.42
C ARG A 209 1.38 -2.68 -9.79
N VAL A 210 1.68 -1.39 -9.94
CA VAL A 210 1.51 -0.69 -11.24
C VAL A 210 2.27 -1.41 -12.37
N GLY A 211 1.55 -1.68 -13.47
CA GLY A 211 2.08 -2.39 -14.63
C GLY A 211 2.17 -3.91 -14.47
N VAL A 212 1.49 -4.50 -13.49
CA VAL A 212 1.50 -5.95 -13.25
C VAL A 212 0.10 -6.53 -13.49
N CYS A 213 0.04 -7.67 -14.18
CA CYS A 213 -1.21 -8.36 -14.54
C CYS A 213 -2.15 -7.39 -15.29
N ALA A 214 -3.42 -7.27 -14.90
CA ALA A 214 -4.38 -6.30 -15.42
C ALA A 214 -4.70 -5.19 -14.39
N TYR A 215 -3.76 -4.88 -13.49
CA TYR A 215 -4.01 -3.95 -12.39
C TYR A 215 -4.08 -2.50 -12.89
N THR A 216 -5.25 -1.88 -12.76
CA THR A 216 -5.55 -0.50 -13.18
C THR A 216 -5.70 0.48 -12.03
N GLY A 217 -5.34 0.07 -10.81
CA GLY A 217 -5.53 0.88 -9.61
C GLY A 217 -6.80 0.53 -8.84
N SER A 218 -6.93 1.17 -7.67
CA SER A 218 -8.09 1.10 -6.79
C SER A 218 -8.64 2.50 -6.56
#